data_AF-A0A3D3EBK8-F1
#
_entry.id   AF-A0A3D3EBK8-F1
#
_cell.length_a   1.000
_cell.length_b   1.000
_cell.length_c   1.000
_cell.angle_alpha   90.00
_cell.angle_beta   90.00
_cell.angle_gamma   90.00
#
_symmetry.space_group_name_H-M   'P 1'
#
loop_
_entity.id
_entity.type
_entity.pdbx_description
1 polymer ?
#
loop_
_entity_poly.entity_id
_entity_poly.type
_entity_poly.pdbx_seq_one_letter_code
_entity_poly.pdbx_strand_id
1 'polypeptide(L)'
;MNLDQMQSMWQAHSEKLDECMSLNQTLLQKIQAEGNKSELNKLILTRAIEGTVFFCIVLSLGSYVASSWGLTAPVVSAVVLNIFAIVGLAGSIGQIALLKKVDFSKSMKETLNDLIAVRTHSLNVFKLLILSAPFYMAYVFLGYDLFFGVDLFSLMSAETTIRFSVIALIFGLLAALLINKLKPENRDNKLIGWLYQEISGRRLTHLLDQFENMEKG
;
A
#
# COMPACT_ATOMS: atom_id res chain seq x y z
N MET A 1 9.08 -54.56 40.96
CA MET A 1 8.89 -53.72 39.76
C MET A 1 10.17 -53.84 38.95
N ASN A 2 10.10 -54.47 37.77
CA ASN A 2 11.30 -54.79 36.99
C ASN A 2 11.85 -53.53 36.31
N LEU A 3 13.18 -53.44 36.22
CA LEU A 3 13.87 -52.33 35.54
C LEU A 3 13.40 -52.17 34.09
N ASP A 4 13.13 -53.30 33.41
CA ASP A 4 12.60 -53.31 32.05
C ASP A 4 11.22 -52.65 31.94
N GLN A 5 10.35 -52.80 32.96
CA GLN A 5 9.03 -52.14 33.01
C GLN A 5 9.13 -50.63 33.26
N MET A 6 10.12 -50.19 34.03
CA MET A 6 10.38 -48.75 34.23
C MET A 6 10.92 -48.11 32.95
N GLN A 7 11.83 -48.80 32.24
CA GLN A 7 12.41 -48.32 31.01
C GLN A 7 11.38 -48.25 29.87
N SER A 8 10.49 -49.25 29.76
CA SER A 8 9.41 -49.23 28.78
C SER A 8 8.37 -48.14 29.07
N MET A 9 8.03 -47.89 30.34
CA MET A 9 7.14 -46.79 30.71
C MET A 9 7.78 -45.42 30.44
N TRP A 10 9.08 -45.27 30.67
CA TRP A 10 9.80 -44.03 30.41
C TRP A 10 9.85 -43.70 28.91
N GLN A 11 10.13 -44.68 28.05
CA GLN A 11 10.09 -44.50 26.59
C GLN A 11 8.69 -44.13 26.10
N ALA A 12 7.65 -44.84 26.55
CA ALA A 12 6.27 -44.54 26.16
C ALA A 12 5.81 -43.14 26.65
N HIS A 13 6.33 -42.65 27.77
CA HIS A 13 6.07 -41.29 28.25
C HIS A 13 6.85 -40.24 27.46
N SER A 14 8.10 -40.50 27.09
CA SER A 14 8.91 -39.61 26.27
C SER A 14 8.30 -39.43 24.87
N GLU A 15 7.85 -40.52 24.26
CA GLU A 15 7.23 -40.51 22.94
C GLU A 15 5.92 -39.70 22.92
N LYS A 16 5.09 -39.83 23.96
CA LYS A 16 3.89 -39.00 24.14
C LYS A 16 4.21 -37.52 24.41
N LEU A 17 5.34 -37.22 25.05
CA LEU A 17 5.75 -35.85 25.30
C LEU A 17 6.23 -35.17 24.02
N ASP A 18 6.98 -35.89 23.18
CA ASP A 18 7.42 -35.42 21.87
C ASP A 18 6.24 -35.27 20.90
N GLU A 19 5.26 -36.18 20.95
CA GLU A 19 4.01 -36.06 20.18
C GLU A 19 3.19 -34.85 20.63
N CYS A 20 3.03 -34.63 21.94
CA CYS A 20 2.38 -33.43 22.48
C CYS A 20 3.11 -32.13 22.10
N MET A 21 4.46 -32.14 22.12
CA MET A 21 5.27 -30.97 21.81
C MET A 21 5.21 -30.62 20.31
N SER A 22 5.30 -31.62 19.43
CA SER A 22 5.17 -31.44 17.98
C SER A 22 3.76 -31.01 17.57
N LEU A 23 2.71 -31.54 18.21
CA LEU A 23 1.33 -31.10 18.01
C LEU A 23 1.13 -29.64 18.46
N ASN A 24 1.66 -29.26 19.62
CA ASN A 24 1.60 -27.88 20.10
C ASN A 24 2.36 -26.92 19.18
N GLN A 25 3.52 -27.31 18.67
CA GLN A 25 4.29 -26.50 17.73
C GLN A 25 3.55 -26.33 16.40
N THR A 26 2.91 -27.39 15.90
CA THR A 26 2.07 -27.37 14.69
C THR A 26 0.83 -26.50 14.89
N LEU A 27 0.17 -26.59 16.05
CA LEU A 27 -0.99 -25.77 16.40
C LEU A 27 -0.61 -24.30 16.56
N LEU A 28 0.53 -23.97 17.16
CA LEU A 28 1.04 -22.61 17.27
C LEU A 28 1.37 -22.02 15.90
N GLN A 29 2.02 -22.79 15.02
CA GLN A 29 2.26 -22.39 13.63
C GLN A 29 0.95 -22.17 12.88
N LYS A 30 -0.07 -23.02 13.11
CA LYS A 30 -1.39 -22.89 12.48
C LYS A 30 -2.17 -21.68 12.99
N ILE A 31 -2.12 -21.40 14.29
CA ILE A 31 -2.73 -20.21 14.92
C ILE A 31 -2.03 -18.93 14.44
N GLN A 32 -0.69 -18.95 14.32
CA GLN A 32 0.07 -17.83 13.73
C GLN A 32 -0.26 -17.65 12.24
N ALA A 33 -0.37 -18.73 11.47
CA ALA A 33 -0.74 -18.69 10.05
C ALA A 33 -2.18 -18.18 9.85
N GLU A 34 -3.14 -18.59 10.68
CA GLU A 34 -4.53 -18.11 10.64
C GLU A 34 -4.65 -16.64 11.06
N GLY A 35 -3.92 -16.22 12.10
CA GLY A 35 -3.82 -14.81 12.51
C GLY A 35 -3.25 -13.93 11.41
N ASN A 36 -2.16 -14.37 10.78
CA ASN A 36 -1.51 -13.64 9.69
C ASN A 36 -2.38 -13.59 8.43
N LYS A 37 -3.13 -14.66 8.12
CA LYS A 37 -4.10 -14.69 7.02
C LYS A 37 -5.27 -13.74 7.24
N SER A 38 -5.75 -13.61 8.48
CA SER A 38 -6.80 -12.64 8.84
C SER A 38 -6.33 -11.20 8.62
N GLU A 39 -5.11 -10.85 9.06
CA GLU A 39 -4.54 -9.53 8.83
C GLU A 39 -4.33 -9.23 7.35
N LEU A 40 -3.94 -10.23 6.57
CA LEU A 40 -3.77 -10.12 5.13
C LEU A 40 -5.11 -9.92 4.40
N ASN A 41 -6.16 -10.61 4.82
CA ASN A 41 -7.52 -10.41 4.31
C ASN A 41 -8.05 -9.01 4.62
N LYS A 42 -7.78 -8.47 5.81
CA LYS A 42 -8.15 -7.09 6.16
C LYS A 42 -7.43 -6.08 5.25
N LEU A 43 -6.14 -6.31 4.97
CA LEU A 43 -5.38 -5.49 4.00
C LEU A 43 -6.00 -5.56 2.60
N ILE A 44 -6.36 -6.76 2.12
CA ILE A 44 -7.05 -6.92 0.84
C ILE A 44 -8.37 -6.16 0.82
N LEU A 45 -9.17 -6.23 1.90
CA LEU A 45 -10.43 -5.51 2.00
C LEU A 45 -10.23 -3.99 1.95
N THR A 46 -9.27 -3.45 2.70
CA THR A 46 -8.95 -2.02 2.65
C THR A 46 -8.55 -1.58 1.24
N ARG A 47 -7.70 -2.35 0.55
CA ARG A 47 -7.31 -2.03 -0.84
C ARG A 47 -8.44 -2.21 -1.84
N ALA A 48 -9.36 -3.15 -1.61
CA ALA A 48 -10.55 -3.30 -2.44
C ALA A 48 -11.50 -2.10 -2.30
N ILE A 49 -11.68 -1.58 -1.08
CA ILE A 49 -12.47 -0.37 -0.84
C ILE A 49 -11.82 0.82 -1.53
N GLU A 50 -10.52 1.04 -1.35
CA GLU A 50 -9.78 2.11 -2.04
C GLU A 50 -9.86 1.99 -3.57
N GLY A 51 -9.68 0.78 -4.12
CA GLY A 51 -9.82 0.52 -5.55
C GLY A 51 -11.23 0.84 -6.06
N THR A 52 -12.27 0.53 -5.27
CA THR A 52 -13.66 0.88 -5.61
C THR A 52 -13.86 2.39 -5.65
N VAL A 53 -13.29 3.12 -4.69
CA VAL A 53 -13.33 4.59 -4.68
C VAL A 53 -12.63 5.16 -5.92
N PHE A 54 -11.42 4.68 -6.24
CA PHE A 54 -10.71 5.12 -7.45
C PHE A 54 -11.48 4.79 -8.73
N PHE A 55 -12.13 3.63 -8.80
CA PHE A 55 -12.98 3.26 -9.94
C PHE A 55 -14.15 4.24 -10.11
N CYS A 56 -14.86 4.57 -9.03
CA CYS A 56 -15.93 5.59 -9.07
C CYS A 56 -15.40 6.96 -9.53
N ILE A 57 -14.22 7.37 -9.07
CA ILE A 57 -13.58 8.63 -9.49
C ILE A 57 -13.25 8.60 -10.98
N VAL A 58 -12.63 7.53 -11.49
CA VAL A 58 -12.29 7.39 -12.92
C VAL A 58 -13.53 7.48 -13.80
N LEU A 59 -14.63 6.81 -13.41
CA LEU A 59 -15.90 6.89 -14.15
C LEU A 59 -16.51 8.29 -14.11
N SER A 60 -16.52 8.94 -12.94
CA SER A 60 -17.06 10.29 -12.78
C SER A 60 -16.26 11.33 -13.56
N LEU A 61 -14.93 11.30 -13.48
CA LEU A 61 -14.07 12.19 -14.26
C LEU A 61 -14.15 11.88 -15.75
N GLY A 62 -14.24 10.60 -16.13
CA GLY A 62 -14.38 10.18 -17.52
C GLY A 62 -15.68 10.67 -18.16
N SER A 63 -16.80 10.58 -17.44
CA SER A 63 -18.10 11.08 -17.93
C SER A 63 -18.11 12.61 -18.03
N TYR A 64 -17.49 13.31 -17.07
CA TYR A 64 -17.34 14.76 -17.12
C TYR A 64 -16.54 15.21 -18.34
N VAL A 65 -15.41 14.57 -18.63
CA VAL A 65 -14.59 14.88 -19.81
C VAL A 65 -15.33 14.57 -21.11
N ALA A 66 -16.08 13.46 -21.18
CA ALA A 66 -16.84 13.09 -22.38
C ALA A 66 -18.02 14.04 -22.66
N SER A 67 -18.58 14.67 -21.63
CA SER A 67 -19.71 15.59 -21.74
C SER A 67 -19.28 17.01 -22.11
N SER A 68 -18.03 17.37 -21.83
CA SER A 68 -17.48 18.71 -22.04
C SER A 68 -16.68 18.77 -23.34
N TRP A 69 -17.22 19.46 -24.35
CA TRP A 69 -16.59 19.61 -25.67
C TRP A 69 -15.56 20.76 -25.74
N GLY A 70 -15.44 21.56 -24.67
CA GLY A 70 -14.53 22.70 -24.60
C GLY A 70 -13.18 22.36 -23.99
N LEU A 71 -12.09 22.93 -24.54
CA LEU A 71 -10.74 22.82 -23.96
C LEU A 71 -10.53 23.85 -22.83
N THR A 72 -11.33 23.76 -21.78
CA THR A 72 -11.26 24.66 -20.62
C THR A 72 -10.29 24.12 -19.54
N ALA A 73 -9.85 24.98 -18.63
CA ALA A 73 -8.93 24.58 -17.56
C ALA A 73 -9.51 23.47 -16.65
N PRO A 74 -10.82 23.46 -16.30
CA PRO A 74 -11.45 22.35 -15.58
C PRO A 74 -11.40 21.01 -16.33
N VAL A 75 -11.59 21.01 -17.66
CA VAL A 75 -11.53 19.79 -18.48
C VAL A 75 -10.11 19.23 -18.53
N VAL A 76 -9.10 20.08 -18.74
CA VAL A 76 -7.69 19.66 -18.67
C VAL A 76 -7.35 19.12 -17.28
N SER A 77 -7.85 19.77 -16.23
CA SER A 77 -7.69 19.32 -14.86
C SER A 77 -8.32 17.95 -14.61
N ALA A 78 -9.53 17.72 -15.10
CA ALA A 78 -10.20 16.42 -15.02
C ALA A 78 -9.40 15.32 -15.73
N VAL A 79 -8.83 15.59 -16.91
CA VAL A 79 -7.97 14.65 -17.64
C VAL A 79 -6.73 14.29 -16.82
N VAL A 80 -6.00 15.28 -16.31
CA VAL A 80 -4.79 15.05 -15.50
C VAL A 80 -5.12 14.24 -14.25
N LEU A 81 -6.18 14.61 -13.52
CA LEU A 81 -6.61 13.87 -12.33
C LEU A 81 -7.07 12.45 -12.66
N ASN A 82 -7.69 12.24 -13.83
CA ASN A 82 -8.12 10.91 -14.27
C ASN A 82 -6.92 9.99 -14.53
N ILE A 83 -5.84 10.50 -15.13
CA ILE A 83 -4.60 9.72 -15.31
C ILE A 83 -4.07 9.23 -13.95
N PHE A 84 -4.00 10.11 -12.95
CA PHE A 84 -3.55 9.71 -11.60
C PHE A 84 -4.54 8.78 -10.90
N ALA A 85 -5.85 8.96 -11.11
CA ALA A 85 -6.88 8.06 -10.58
C ALA A 85 -6.76 6.65 -11.19
N ILE A 86 -6.46 6.53 -12.48
CA ILE A 86 -6.17 5.25 -13.15
C ILE A 86 -4.92 4.60 -12.57
N VAL A 87 -3.85 5.37 -12.33
CA VAL A 87 -2.64 4.86 -11.65
C VAL A 87 -2.97 4.34 -10.25
N GLY A 88 -3.79 5.07 -9.48
CA GLY A 88 -4.27 4.64 -8.16
C GLY A 88 -5.08 3.34 -8.24
N LEU A 89 -6.01 3.24 -9.19
CA LEU A 89 -6.82 2.04 -9.43
C LEU A 89 -5.95 0.83 -9.80
N ALA A 90 -5.05 0.99 -10.78
CA ALA A 90 -4.13 -0.05 -11.20
C ALA A 90 -3.19 -0.47 -10.05
N GLY A 91 -2.76 0.50 -9.24
CA GLY A 91 -1.99 0.29 -8.02
C GLY A 91 -2.71 -0.61 -7.02
N SER A 92 -3.97 -0.29 -6.69
CA SER A 92 -4.80 -1.08 -5.78
C SER A 92 -5.06 -2.49 -6.29
N ILE A 93 -5.38 -2.65 -7.58
CA ILE A 93 -5.58 -3.96 -8.21
C ILE A 93 -4.28 -4.79 -8.15
N GLY A 94 -3.15 -4.20 -8.52
CA GLY A 94 -1.84 -4.85 -8.47
C GLY A 94 -1.44 -5.27 -7.05
N GLN A 95 -1.73 -4.41 -6.06
CA GLN A 95 -1.45 -4.72 -4.66
C GLN A 95 -2.32 -5.87 -4.14
N ILE A 96 -3.60 -5.93 -4.51
CA ILE A 96 -4.48 -7.05 -4.18
C ILE A 96 -3.98 -8.35 -4.84
N ALA A 97 -3.54 -8.28 -6.09
CA ALA A 97 -3.02 -9.45 -6.81
C ALA A 97 -1.75 -10.00 -6.14
N LEU A 98 -0.85 -9.13 -5.65
CA LEU A 98 0.33 -9.54 -4.90
C LEU A 98 -0.02 -10.09 -3.52
N LEU A 99 -0.93 -9.43 -2.79
CA LEU A 99 -1.39 -9.91 -1.47
C LEU A 99 -2.00 -11.31 -1.58
N LYS A 100 -2.84 -11.57 -2.59
CA LYS A 100 -3.43 -12.90 -2.81
C LYS A 100 -2.43 -14.02 -3.11
N LYS A 101 -1.20 -13.69 -3.53
CA LYS A 101 -0.14 -14.67 -3.78
C LYS A 101 0.61 -15.09 -2.52
N VAL A 102 0.53 -14.28 -1.45
CA VAL A 102 1.18 -14.57 -0.17
C VAL A 102 0.53 -15.82 0.42
N ASP A 103 1.33 -16.88 0.53
CA ASP A 103 0.89 -18.17 1.05
C ASP A 103 1.76 -18.57 2.23
N PHE A 104 1.16 -18.54 3.42
CA PHE A 104 1.81 -18.90 4.68
C PHE A 104 2.09 -20.40 4.83
N SER A 105 1.63 -21.24 3.89
CA SER A 105 1.98 -22.67 3.84
C SER A 105 3.30 -22.95 3.11
N LYS A 106 3.88 -21.94 2.45
CA LYS A 106 5.19 -22.03 1.79
C LYS A 106 6.34 -21.83 2.77
N SER A 107 7.57 -21.99 2.27
CA SER A 107 8.76 -21.75 3.09
C SER A 107 8.80 -20.29 3.61
N MET A 108 9.40 -20.10 4.79
CA MET A 108 9.54 -18.78 5.43
C MET A 108 10.14 -17.73 4.46
N LYS A 109 11.16 -18.14 3.71
CA LYS A 109 11.87 -17.30 2.74
C LYS A 109 11.00 -16.88 1.55
N GLU A 110 10.14 -17.77 1.06
CA GLU A 110 9.20 -17.44 -0.02
C GLU A 110 8.13 -16.46 0.47
N THR A 111 7.58 -16.68 1.66
CA THR A 111 6.61 -15.76 2.27
C THR A 111 7.22 -14.36 2.47
N LEU A 112 8.47 -14.29 2.95
CA LEU A 112 9.18 -13.02 3.11
C LEU A 112 9.37 -12.29 1.78
N ASN A 113 9.76 -13.00 0.72
CA ASN A 113 9.90 -12.43 -0.62
C ASN A 113 8.58 -11.89 -1.16
N ASP A 114 7.47 -12.60 -0.97
CA ASP A 114 6.14 -12.16 -1.40
C ASP A 114 5.72 -10.87 -0.66
N LEU A 115 5.96 -10.78 0.66
CA LEU A 115 5.68 -9.58 1.45
C LEU A 115 6.55 -8.39 1.03
N ILE A 116 7.83 -8.61 0.70
CA ILE A 116 8.73 -7.58 0.15
C ILE A 116 8.25 -7.11 -1.22
N ALA A 117 7.72 -8.00 -2.06
CA ALA A 117 7.16 -7.63 -3.36
C ALA A 117 5.92 -6.73 -3.20
N VAL A 118 5.01 -7.05 -2.27
CA VAL A 118 3.85 -6.21 -1.93
C VAL A 118 4.31 -4.81 -1.49
N ARG A 119 5.32 -4.74 -0.61
CA ARG A 119 5.89 -3.47 -0.14
C ARG A 119 6.48 -2.64 -1.27
N THR A 120 7.29 -3.26 -2.11
CA THR A 120 7.97 -2.61 -3.25
C THR A 120 6.96 -2.04 -4.23
N HIS A 121 5.90 -2.80 -4.55
CA HIS A 121 4.80 -2.33 -5.38
C HIS A 121 4.11 -1.10 -4.77
N SER A 122 3.80 -1.15 -3.47
CA SER A 122 3.15 -0.03 -2.75
C SER A 122 3.97 1.26 -2.81
N LEU A 123 5.30 1.15 -2.66
CA LEU A 123 6.22 2.27 -2.73
C LEU A 123 6.32 2.85 -4.15
N ASN A 124 6.33 2.00 -5.17
CA ASN A 124 6.37 2.44 -6.56
C ASN A 124 5.08 3.15 -6.95
N VAL A 125 3.92 2.63 -6.55
CA VAL A 125 2.62 3.31 -6.73
C VAL A 125 2.61 4.66 -6.02
N PHE A 126 3.09 4.73 -4.77
CA PHE A 126 3.18 5.98 -4.04
C PHE A 126 4.09 7.01 -4.75
N LYS A 127 5.23 6.59 -5.29
CA LYS A 127 6.14 7.45 -6.08
C LYS A 127 5.45 8.03 -7.32
N LEU A 128 4.58 7.25 -7.96
CA LEU A 128 3.79 7.74 -9.09
C LEU A 128 2.69 8.71 -8.64
N LEU A 129 2.00 8.39 -7.53
CA LEU A 129 0.95 9.24 -7.00
C LEU A 129 1.47 10.57 -6.46
N ILE A 130 2.63 10.60 -5.81
CA ILE A 130 3.18 11.87 -5.29
C ILE A 130 3.62 12.82 -6.40
N LEU A 131 3.82 12.32 -7.62
CA LEU A 131 4.03 13.13 -8.80
C LEU A 131 2.78 13.94 -9.20
N SER A 132 1.62 13.64 -8.61
CA SER A 132 0.41 14.45 -8.75
C SER A 132 0.42 15.73 -7.89
N ALA A 133 1.27 15.80 -6.86
CA ALA A 133 1.33 16.93 -5.92
C ALA A 133 1.49 18.32 -6.59
N PRO A 134 2.30 18.49 -7.65
CA PRO A 134 2.41 19.78 -8.36
C PRO A 134 1.10 20.22 -9.02
N PHE A 135 0.22 19.27 -9.31
CA PHE A 135 -1.08 19.50 -9.94
C PHE A 135 -2.19 19.77 -8.91
N TYR A 136 -1.86 20.27 -7.72
CA TYR A 136 -2.85 20.58 -6.67
C TYR A 136 -3.96 21.53 -7.17
N MET A 137 -3.64 22.46 -8.08
CA MET A 137 -4.62 23.37 -8.68
C MET A 137 -5.62 22.68 -9.61
N ALA A 138 -5.32 21.50 -10.14
CA ALA A 138 -6.27 20.73 -10.92
C ALA A 138 -7.51 20.36 -10.08
N TYR A 139 -7.32 20.04 -8.80
CA TYR A 139 -8.44 19.80 -7.88
C TYR A 139 -9.27 21.05 -7.64
N VAL A 140 -8.63 22.22 -7.56
CA VAL A 140 -9.30 23.51 -7.32
C VAL A 140 -10.11 23.93 -8.54
N PHE A 141 -9.52 23.91 -9.73
CA PHE A 141 -10.21 24.28 -10.97
C PHE A 141 -11.41 23.38 -11.25
N LEU A 142 -11.22 22.08 -11.11
CA LEU A 142 -12.32 21.14 -11.29
C LEU A 142 -13.41 21.30 -10.22
N GLY A 143 -13.02 21.49 -8.95
CA GLY A 143 -13.98 21.68 -7.86
C GLY A 143 -14.84 22.93 -8.05
N TYR A 144 -14.24 24.05 -8.44
CA TYR A 144 -14.99 25.28 -8.70
C TYR A 144 -15.99 25.14 -9.85
N ASP A 145 -15.59 24.46 -10.93
CA ASP A 145 -16.49 24.20 -12.05
C ASP A 145 -17.63 23.25 -11.65
N LEU A 146 -17.34 22.16 -10.94
CA LEU A 146 -18.35 21.18 -10.52
C LEU A 146 -19.38 21.74 -9.52
N PHE A 147 -18.95 22.56 -8.56
CA PHE A 147 -19.84 23.06 -7.50
C PHE A 147 -20.48 24.41 -7.83
N PHE A 148 -19.80 25.27 -8.59
CA PHE A 148 -20.26 26.63 -8.87
C PHE A 148 -20.50 26.89 -10.36
N GLY A 149 -20.11 25.99 -11.26
CA GLY A 149 -20.21 26.20 -12.71
C GLY A 149 -19.29 27.32 -13.22
N VAL A 150 -18.22 27.62 -12.48
CA VAL A 150 -17.33 28.74 -12.75
C VAL A 150 -15.95 28.23 -13.13
N ASP A 151 -15.48 28.61 -14.32
CA ASP A 151 -14.09 28.47 -14.71
C ASP A 151 -13.23 29.50 -13.97
N LEU A 152 -12.71 29.10 -12.80
CA LEU A 152 -11.87 29.94 -11.95
C LEU A 152 -10.61 30.45 -12.69
N PHE A 153 -10.10 29.69 -13.67
CA PHE A 153 -8.93 30.10 -14.43
C PHE A 153 -9.23 31.32 -15.32
N SER A 154 -10.42 31.37 -15.92
CA SER A 154 -10.86 32.49 -16.75
C SER A 154 -10.99 33.82 -15.99
N LEU A 155 -11.22 33.75 -14.69
CA LEU A 155 -11.36 34.91 -13.81
C LEU A 155 -10.03 35.35 -13.18
N MET A 156 -8.94 34.62 -13.43
CA MET A 156 -7.67 34.81 -12.75
C MET A 156 -6.79 35.83 -13.47
N SER A 157 -6.17 36.73 -12.71
CA SER A 157 -5.14 37.65 -13.25
C SER A 157 -3.83 36.91 -13.53
N ALA A 158 -3.06 37.40 -14.52
CA ALA A 158 -1.77 36.82 -14.89
C ALA A 158 -0.79 36.71 -13.71
N GLU A 159 -0.76 37.70 -12.81
CA GLU A 159 0.08 37.68 -11.60
C GLU A 159 -0.27 36.51 -10.67
N THR A 160 -1.56 36.16 -10.58
CA THR A 160 -2.03 35.07 -9.71
C THR A 160 -1.70 33.72 -10.33
N THR A 161 -1.83 33.60 -11.66
CA THR A 161 -1.39 32.40 -12.40
C THR A 161 0.11 32.15 -12.24
N ILE A 162 0.94 33.20 -12.33
CA ILE A 162 2.39 33.09 -12.12
C ILE A 162 2.71 32.60 -10.71
N ARG A 163 2.06 33.17 -9.68
CA ARG A 163 2.26 32.75 -8.28
C ARG A 163 1.92 31.27 -8.07
N PHE A 164 0.81 30.79 -8.61
CA PHE A 164 0.46 29.37 -8.52
C PHE A 164 1.39 28.48 -9.32
N SER A 165 1.88 28.93 -10.47
CA SER A 165 2.89 28.19 -11.25
C SER A 165 4.20 28.03 -10.47
N VAL A 166 4.67 29.08 -9.79
CA VAL A 166 5.86 29.01 -8.91
C VAL A 166 5.64 28.03 -7.77
N ILE A 167 4.47 28.04 -7.13
CA ILE A 167 4.13 27.09 -6.06
C ILE A 167 4.10 25.65 -6.59
N ALA A 168 3.51 25.41 -7.76
CA ALA A 168 3.51 24.11 -8.41
C ALA A 168 4.94 23.60 -8.69
N LEU A 169 5.85 24.48 -9.14
CA LEU A 169 7.26 24.14 -9.33
C LEU A 169 7.95 23.74 -8.02
N ILE A 170 7.67 24.45 -6.92
CA ILE A 170 8.18 24.11 -5.59
C ILE A 170 7.68 22.72 -5.16
N PHE A 171 6.38 22.44 -5.32
CA PHE A 171 5.83 21.12 -5.05
C PHE A 171 6.45 20.02 -5.92
N GLY A 172 6.74 20.32 -7.19
CA GLY A 172 7.45 19.40 -8.10
C GLY A 172 8.84 19.07 -7.60
N LEU A 173 9.59 20.08 -7.17
CA LEU A 173 10.92 19.89 -6.61
C LEU A 173 10.88 19.10 -5.30
N LEU A 174 9.93 19.40 -4.41
CA LEU A 174 9.76 18.66 -3.16
C LEU A 174 9.36 17.20 -3.40
N ALA A 175 8.44 16.94 -4.33
CA ALA A 175 8.04 15.58 -4.72
C ALA A 175 9.24 14.80 -5.28
N ALA A 176 10.02 15.41 -6.17
CA ALA A 176 11.22 14.79 -6.75
C ALA A 176 12.29 14.48 -5.67
N LEU A 177 12.54 15.41 -4.76
CA LEU A 177 13.45 15.20 -3.63
C LEU A 177 12.98 14.06 -2.73
N LEU A 178 11.68 13.99 -2.45
CA LEU A 178 11.10 12.95 -1.62
C LEU A 178 11.19 11.58 -2.31
N ILE A 179 10.90 11.48 -3.60
CA ILE A 179 11.06 10.24 -4.40
C ILE A 179 12.52 9.76 -4.36
N ASN A 180 13.48 10.67 -4.50
CA ASN A 180 14.90 10.32 -4.47
C ASN A 180 15.36 9.89 -3.06
N LYS A 181 14.78 10.49 -2.00
CA LYS A 181 15.03 10.10 -0.62
C LYS A 181 14.32 8.80 -0.21
N LEU A 182 13.26 8.39 -0.90
CA LEU A 182 12.56 7.10 -0.73
C LEU A 182 13.39 5.92 -1.30
N LYS A 183 14.54 5.69 -0.67
CA LYS A 183 15.42 4.54 -0.89
C LYS A 183 15.60 3.77 0.43
N PRO A 184 15.79 2.43 0.38
CA PRO A 184 16.01 1.61 1.57
C PRO A 184 17.17 2.12 2.45
N GLU A 185 18.18 2.72 1.82
CA GLU A 185 19.39 3.29 2.44
C GLU A 185 19.12 4.46 3.40
N ASN A 186 18.01 5.18 3.22
CA ASN A 186 17.68 6.37 4.02
C ASN A 186 16.68 6.08 5.17
N ARG A 187 16.48 4.79 5.51
CA ARG A 187 15.50 4.36 6.52
C ARG A 187 15.81 4.86 7.94
N ASP A 188 17.05 5.27 8.20
CA ASP A 188 17.50 5.79 9.50
C ASP A 188 16.89 7.15 9.88
N ASN A 189 16.36 7.90 8.90
CA ASN A 189 15.66 9.15 9.18
C ASN A 189 14.23 8.86 9.70
N LYS A 190 13.89 9.34 10.91
CA LYS A 190 12.58 9.15 11.56
C LYS A 190 11.38 9.46 10.65
N LEU A 191 11.45 10.54 9.86
CA LEU A 191 10.35 10.93 8.97
C LEU A 191 10.22 9.97 7.79
N ILE A 192 11.34 9.58 7.18
CA ILE A 192 11.36 8.65 6.04
C ILE A 192 10.95 7.26 6.50
N GLY A 193 11.45 6.80 7.65
CA GLY A 193 11.07 5.54 8.28
C GLY A 193 9.57 5.47 8.58
N TRP A 194 9.00 6.53 9.17
CA TRP A 194 7.56 6.62 9.41
C TRP A 194 6.75 6.58 8.10
N LEU A 195 7.13 7.38 7.10
CA LEU A 195 6.45 7.42 5.80
C LEU A 195 6.53 6.05 5.10
N TYR A 196 7.69 5.39 5.18
CA TYR A 196 7.93 4.08 4.61
C TYR A 196 7.04 3.01 5.27
N GLN A 197 6.83 3.08 6.59
CA GLN A 197 5.91 2.19 7.33
C GLN A 197 4.44 2.45 6.99
N GLU A 198 4.04 3.71 6.83
CA GLU A 198 2.66 4.06 6.51
C GLU A 198 2.30 3.65 5.08
N ILE A 199 3.19 3.89 4.10
CA ILE A 199 3.00 3.50 2.70
C ILE A 199 2.97 1.98 2.55
N SER A 200 3.87 1.26 3.23
CA SER A 200 3.85 -0.21 3.22
C SER A 200 2.66 -0.77 3.99
N GLY A 201 2.01 0.03 4.84
CA GLY A 201 0.99 -0.38 5.78
C GLY A 201 1.62 -0.94 7.05
N ARG A 202 1.14 -0.46 8.21
CA ARG A 202 1.63 -0.91 9.53
C ARG A 202 1.46 -2.41 9.73
N ARG A 203 0.38 -2.99 9.20
CA ARG A 203 0.10 -4.44 9.28
C ARG A 203 1.08 -5.27 8.44
N LEU A 204 1.41 -4.84 7.22
CA LEU A 204 2.42 -5.51 6.39
C LEU A 204 3.81 -5.40 7.04
N THR A 205 4.12 -4.25 7.63
CA THR A 205 5.38 -4.02 8.34
C THR A 205 5.49 -4.93 9.57
N HIS A 206 4.41 -5.06 10.35
CA HIS A 206 4.37 -5.97 11.49
C HIS A 206 4.57 -7.43 11.07
N LEU A 207 3.95 -7.86 9.96
CA LEU A 207 4.19 -9.19 9.40
C LEU A 207 5.65 -9.36 8.96
N LEU A 208 6.23 -8.38 8.26
CA LEU A 208 7.64 -8.42 7.86
C LEU A 208 8.58 -8.53 9.07
N ASP A 209 8.38 -7.71 10.10
CA ASP A 209 9.22 -7.71 11.30
C ASP A 209 9.08 -9.02 12.09
N GLN A 210 7.88 -9.62 12.15
CA GLN A 210 7.67 -10.94 12.76
C GLN A 210 8.44 -12.03 12.03
N PHE A 211 8.39 -12.05 10.69
CA PHE A 211 9.08 -13.04 9.87
C PHE A 211 10.62 -12.87 9.92
N GLU A 212 11.12 -11.63 9.90
CA GLU A 212 12.55 -11.34 9.98
C GLU A 212 13.15 -11.72 11.35
N ASN A 213 12.38 -11.59 12.44
CA ASN A 213 12.80 -12.03 13.76
C ASN A 213 12.81 -13.56 13.92
N MET A 214 11.90 -14.27 13.22
CA MET A 214 11.90 -15.74 13.21
C MET A 214 13.03 -16.35 12.37
N GLU A 215 13.59 -15.62 11.39
CA GLU A 215 14.74 -16.08 10.60
C GLU A 215 16.08 -15.91 11.33
N LYS A 216 16.17 -14.95 12.29
CA LYS A 216 17.39 -14.64 13.04
C LYS A 216 17.52 -15.39 14.37
N GLY A 217 16.46 -16.05 14.85
CA GLY A 217 16.43 -16.82 16.10
C GLY A 217 16.59 -18.31 15.85
#